data_AF-A0AA39ABZ9-F1
#
_entry.id   AF-A0AA39ABZ9-F1
#
_cell.length_a   1.000
_cell.length_b   1.000
_cell.length_c   1.000
_cell.angle_alpha   90.00
_cell.angle_beta   90.00
_cell.angle_gamma   90.00
#
_symmetry.space_group_name_H-M   'P 1'
#
loop_
_entity.id
_entity.type
_entity.pdbx_description
1 polymer ?
#
loop_
_entity_poly.entity_id
_entity_poly.type
_entity_poly.pdbx_seq_one_letter_code
_entity_poly.pdbx_strand_id
1 'polypeptide(L)'
;MWGRTLCAEDDSGKFSCATADCGSGKVECDGGNAEPPATLAEFTLNGDQGLDFYDVSLVDGYNLPMLVVARGGHGGDCSATGCLVDLNGACPRELRVVASATNGSRGASVACKSACEAFGDPMYCCSQAYSTPDTCQPSVYSQFFKHACPRSYSYAYDDKTSTFTCASADYIIIFCPSPFTSQKVLALRREAAQLPLVNKTMMYIGRKYASGTSSPGRVQEQIIAHGASIVVSLLLLLLFL
;
A
#
# COMPACT_ATOMS: atom_id res chain seq x y z
N MET A 1 -5.29 -10.93 3.61
CA MET A 1 -3.87 -10.65 3.26
C MET A 1 -3.58 -9.18 3.43
N TRP A 2 -2.35 -8.78 3.78
CA TRP A 2 -1.97 -7.36 3.97
C TRP A 2 -0.47 -7.14 3.75
N GLY A 3 -0.04 -5.88 3.73
CA GLY A 3 1.37 -5.50 3.71
C GLY A 3 1.77 -4.78 5.01
N ARG A 4 2.91 -5.17 5.59
CA ARG A 4 3.54 -4.48 6.73
C ARG A 4 4.51 -3.41 6.23
N THR A 5 4.64 -2.30 6.97
CA THR A 5 5.56 -1.22 6.59
C THR A 5 6.42 -0.77 7.76
N LEU A 6 7.58 -0.18 7.41
CA LEU A 6 8.55 0.35 8.36
C LEU A 6 8.96 -0.71 9.40
N CYS A 7 9.31 -1.89 8.91
CA CYS A 7 9.71 -3.01 9.74
C CYS A 7 11.21 -3.00 10.02
N ALA A 8 11.58 -3.44 11.20
CA ALA A 8 12.95 -3.63 11.61
C ALA A 8 13.06 -4.79 12.61
N GLU A 9 14.25 -5.38 12.66
CA GLU A 9 14.65 -6.30 13.72
C GLU A 9 15.45 -5.49 14.76
N ASP A 10 15.10 -5.64 16.04
CA ASP A 10 15.85 -5.03 17.13
C ASP A 10 17.08 -5.87 17.54
N ASP A 11 17.90 -5.34 18.46
CA ASP A 11 19.12 -6.01 18.93
C ASP A 11 18.86 -7.37 19.63
N SER A 12 17.60 -7.69 19.97
CA SER A 12 17.19 -8.97 20.54
C SER A 12 16.76 -10.00 19.49
N GLY A 13 16.77 -9.62 18.22
CA GLY A 13 16.29 -10.44 17.11
C GLY A 13 14.78 -10.38 16.92
N LYS A 14 14.08 -9.44 17.58
CA LYS A 14 12.63 -9.32 17.47
C LYS A 14 12.27 -8.44 16.26
N PHE A 15 11.52 -9.03 15.33
CA PHE A 15 10.97 -8.32 14.17
C PHE A 15 9.66 -7.62 14.54
N SER A 16 9.55 -6.33 14.22
CA SER A 16 8.34 -5.53 14.43
C SER A 16 8.15 -4.51 13.32
N CYS A 17 6.92 -4.02 13.15
CA CYS A 17 6.56 -3.06 12.09
C CYS A 17 5.76 -1.89 12.64
N ALA A 18 5.89 -0.71 12.06
CA ALA A 18 5.13 0.46 12.51
C ALA A 18 3.65 0.41 12.11
N THR A 19 3.29 -0.33 11.06
CA THR A 19 1.91 -0.49 10.60
C THR A 19 1.62 -1.94 10.25
N ALA A 20 0.41 -2.40 10.58
CA ALA A 20 -0.10 -3.72 10.22
C ALA A 20 0.76 -4.89 10.74
N ASP A 21 1.53 -4.67 11.81
CA ASP A 21 2.31 -5.73 12.45
C ASP A 21 1.39 -6.87 12.89
N CYS A 22 1.92 -8.08 12.97
CA CYS A 22 1.15 -9.26 13.38
C CYS A 22 1.56 -9.80 14.75
N GLY A 23 2.45 -9.08 15.46
CA GLY A 23 2.77 -9.34 16.86
C GLY A 23 3.52 -10.64 17.13
N SER A 24 3.93 -11.38 16.09
CA SER A 24 4.65 -12.65 16.23
C SER A 24 6.10 -12.46 16.69
N GLY A 25 6.66 -11.25 16.54
CA GLY A 25 8.07 -10.98 16.74
C GLY A 25 8.96 -11.53 15.62
N LYS A 26 8.38 -12.00 14.51
CA LYS A 26 9.07 -12.64 13.37
C LYS A 26 8.58 -12.09 12.04
N VAL A 27 9.28 -12.44 10.96
CA VAL A 27 8.78 -12.19 9.61
C VAL A 27 7.49 -12.99 9.37
N GLU A 28 7.43 -14.25 9.78
CA GLU A 28 6.21 -15.06 9.69
C GLU A 28 5.17 -14.59 10.72
N CYS A 29 3.92 -14.44 10.29
CA CYS A 29 2.85 -14.03 11.20
C CYS A 29 2.28 -15.17 12.04
N ASP A 30 2.64 -16.43 11.78
CA ASP A 30 2.27 -17.60 12.60
C ASP A 30 0.76 -17.69 12.91
N GLY A 31 -0.09 -17.31 11.94
CA GLY A 31 -1.55 -17.29 12.10
C GLY A 31 -2.11 -16.04 12.81
N GLY A 32 -1.26 -15.10 13.19
CA GLY A 32 -1.65 -13.78 13.68
C GLY A 32 -2.29 -12.91 12.59
N ASN A 33 -3.13 -11.97 13.02
CA ASN A 33 -3.78 -11.00 12.15
C ASN A 33 -2.98 -9.69 12.09
N ALA A 34 -3.26 -8.85 11.10
CA ALA A 34 -2.75 -7.49 11.08
C ALA A 34 -3.31 -6.71 12.29
N GLU A 35 -2.45 -5.98 12.99
CA GLU A 35 -2.84 -4.95 13.94
C GLU A 35 -3.30 -3.71 13.13
N PRO A 36 -4.57 -3.29 13.24
CA PRO A 36 -5.05 -2.12 12.53
C PRO A 36 -4.31 -0.83 12.93
N PRO A 37 -4.14 0.14 12.00
CA PRO A 37 -4.72 0.17 10.68
C PRO A 37 -3.99 -0.65 9.60
N ALA A 38 -4.75 -1.37 8.78
CA ALA A 38 -4.23 -2.18 7.69
C ALA A 38 -5.20 -2.22 6.49
N THR A 39 -4.67 -1.97 5.29
CA THR A 39 -5.41 -2.28 4.06
C THR A 39 -5.38 -3.78 3.82
N LEU A 40 -6.55 -4.40 3.67
CA LEU A 40 -6.67 -5.85 3.52
C LEU A 40 -7.09 -6.22 2.10
N ALA A 41 -6.54 -7.33 1.59
CA ALA A 41 -7.14 -8.09 0.49
C ALA A 41 -7.78 -9.35 1.08
N GLU A 42 -9.07 -9.51 0.86
CA GLU A 42 -9.88 -10.57 1.45
C GLU A 42 -10.36 -11.52 0.35
N PHE A 43 -10.43 -12.81 0.68
CA PHE A 43 -10.80 -13.86 -0.27
C PHE A 43 -11.61 -14.94 0.44
N THR A 44 -12.73 -15.32 -0.16
CA THR A 44 -13.43 -16.58 0.07
C THR A 44 -13.37 -17.37 -1.23
N LEU A 45 -12.54 -18.41 -1.28
CA LEU A 45 -12.37 -19.23 -2.49
C LEU A 45 -13.44 -20.31 -2.57
N ASN A 46 -13.97 -20.55 -3.77
CA ASN A 46 -14.98 -21.58 -4.04
C ASN A 46 -16.18 -21.51 -3.08
N GLY A 47 -16.73 -20.30 -2.90
CA GLY A 47 -17.91 -20.00 -2.10
C GLY A 47 -19.22 -20.35 -2.81
N ASP A 48 -20.23 -19.48 -2.66
CA ASP A 48 -21.55 -19.68 -3.27
C ASP A 48 -21.44 -19.91 -4.78
N GLN A 49 -22.16 -20.92 -5.27
CA GLN A 49 -22.16 -21.33 -6.68
C GLN A 49 -20.77 -21.65 -7.27
N GLY A 50 -19.77 -21.96 -6.43
CA GLY A 50 -18.40 -22.21 -6.86
C GLY A 50 -17.66 -20.94 -7.30
N LEU A 51 -18.16 -19.76 -6.94
CA LEU A 51 -17.50 -18.48 -7.16
C LEU A 51 -16.54 -18.17 -6.01
N ASP A 52 -15.40 -17.61 -6.34
CA ASP A 52 -14.60 -16.89 -5.37
C ASP A 52 -15.22 -15.51 -5.12
N PHE A 53 -15.17 -15.04 -3.88
CA PHE A 53 -15.53 -13.70 -3.46
C PHE A 53 -14.26 -13.01 -2.99
N TYR A 54 -13.99 -11.82 -3.49
CA TYR A 54 -12.77 -11.10 -3.15
C TYR A 54 -12.98 -9.59 -3.16
N ASP A 55 -12.17 -8.91 -2.36
CA ASP A 55 -12.24 -7.46 -2.19
C ASP A 55 -10.93 -6.89 -1.64
N VAL A 56 -10.82 -5.56 -1.71
CA VAL A 56 -9.90 -4.79 -0.89
C VAL A 56 -10.71 -4.02 0.14
N SER A 57 -10.33 -4.13 1.40
CA SER A 57 -11.06 -3.60 2.53
C SER A 57 -10.26 -2.58 3.33
N LEU A 58 -10.95 -1.50 3.67
CA LEU A 58 -10.50 -0.40 4.51
C LEU A 58 -11.30 -0.33 5.82
N VAL A 59 -12.05 -1.39 6.14
CA VAL A 59 -12.82 -1.52 7.40
C VAL A 59 -11.89 -1.43 8.60
N ASP A 60 -10.72 -2.05 8.50
CA ASP A 60 -9.63 -1.99 9.48
C ASP A 60 -8.67 -0.84 9.19
N GLY A 61 -9.08 0.16 8.40
CA GLY A 61 -8.29 1.33 8.04
C GLY A 61 -7.36 1.12 6.85
N TYR A 62 -6.36 1.99 6.75
CA TYR A 62 -5.47 2.09 5.60
C TYR A 62 -4.04 2.29 6.05
N ASN A 63 -3.09 1.58 5.43
CA ASN A 63 -1.67 1.87 5.60
C ASN A 63 -0.94 2.07 4.27
N LEU A 64 -1.32 1.36 3.20
CA LEU A 64 -0.69 1.47 1.89
C LEU A 64 -1.65 1.15 0.74
N PRO A 65 -1.43 1.69 -0.48
CA PRO A 65 -2.30 1.44 -1.61
C PRO A 65 -2.23 -0.03 -2.05
N MET A 66 -3.36 -0.60 -2.46
CA MET A 66 -3.47 -2.00 -2.83
C MET A 66 -4.40 -2.20 -4.02
N LEU A 67 -4.09 -3.16 -4.89
CA LEU A 67 -4.91 -3.59 -6.01
C LEU A 67 -4.91 -5.12 -6.09
N VAL A 68 -6.09 -5.71 -6.25
CA VAL A 68 -6.30 -7.13 -6.55
C VAL A 68 -6.85 -7.23 -7.97
N VAL A 69 -6.23 -8.09 -8.78
CA VAL A 69 -6.64 -8.37 -10.16
C VAL A 69 -6.84 -9.87 -10.35
N ALA A 70 -8.05 -10.26 -10.74
CA ALA A 70 -8.34 -11.63 -11.16
C ALA A 70 -7.78 -11.89 -12.57
N ARG A 71 -7.24 -13.09 -12.81
CA ARG A 71 -6.63 -13.51 -14.07
C ARG A 71 -7.13 -14.89 -14.50
N GLY A 72 -7.49 -14.99 -15.78
CA GLY A 72 -7.85 -16.26 -16.42
C GLY A 72 -9.22 -16.84 -16.00
N GLY A 73 -9.88 -16.26 -14.99
CA GLY A 73 -11.17 -16.73 -14.50
C GLY A 73 -12.36 -16.33 -15.36
N HIS A 74 -13.50 -16.93 -15.04
CA HIS A 74 -14.79 -16.76 -15.70
C HIS A 74 -15.94 -16.83 -14.69
N GLY A 75 -17.15 -16.42 -15.06
CA GLY A 75 -18.26 -16.35 -14.11
C GLY A 75 -18.06 -15.20 -13.11
N GLY A 76 -19.14 -14.60 -12.61
CA GLY A 76 -19.04 -13.31 -11.92
C GLY A 76 -18.58 -12.18 -12.85
N ASP A 77 -18.01 -11.12 -12.27
CA ASP A 77 -17.52 -9.95 -13.02
C ASP A 77 -16.00 -9.93 -13.22
N CYS A 78 -15.26 -10.79 -12.50
CA CYS A 78 -13.80 -10.92 -12.51
C CYS A 78 -13.06 -9.57 -12.51
N SER A 79 -13.65 -8.57 -11.87
CA SER A 79 -13.19 -7.20 -11.97
C SER A 79 -12.18 -6.86 -10.87
N ALA A 80 -11.22 -5.99 -11.22
CA ALA A 80 -10.21 -5.56 -10.25
C ALA A 80 -10.81 -4.73 -9.09
N THR A 81 -10.23 -4.84 -7.91
CA THR A 81 -10.67 -4.17 -6.67
C THR A 81 -9.48 -3.58 -5.93
N GLY A 82 -9.63 -2.42 -5.30
CA GLY A 82 -8.49 -1.74 -4.72
C GLY A 82 -8.64 -0.26 -4.41
N CYS A 83 -7.62 0.21 -3.69
CA CYS A 83 -7.42 1.59 -3.29
C CYS A 83 -6.06 2.07 -3.81
N LEU A 84 -6.07 2.84 -4.90
CA LEU A 84 -4.87 3.19 -5.68
C LEU A 84 -4.26 4.53 -5.26
N VAL A 85 -4.92 5.26 -4.38
CA VAL A 85 -4.48 6.58 -3.89
C VAL A 85 -3.76 6.44 -2.57
N ASP A 86 -2.80 7.34 -2.31
CA ASP A 86 -2.17 7.47 -1.00
C ASP A 86 -3.07 8.28 -0.06
N LEU A 87 -3.72 7.59 0.89
CA LEU A 87 -4.59 8.23 1.87
C LEU A 87 -3.83 8.79 3.08
N ASN A 88 -2.57 8.43 3.29
CA ASN A 88 -1.83 8.83 4.49
C ASN A 88 -1.70 10.36 4.56
N GLY A 89 -1.45 11.02 3.43
CA GLY A 89 -1.37 12.49 3.36
C GLY A 89 -2.71 13.21 3.55
N ALA A 90 -3.81 12.59 3.13
CA ALA A 90 -5.16 13.16 3.17
C ALA A 90 -5.97 12.72 4.40
N CYS A 91 -5.45 11.78 5.19
CA CYS A 91 -6.14 11.21 6.34
C CYS A 91 -6.62 12.29 7.33
N PRO A 92 -7.90 12.28 7.75
CA PRO A 92 -8.42 13.16 8.80
C PRO A 92 -7.54 13.12 10.06
N ARG A 93 -7.42 14.26 10.76
CA ARG A 93 -6.45 14.40 11.85
C ARG A 93 -6.71 13.41 12.99
N GLU A 94 -7.97 13.19 13.29
CA GLU A 94 -8.51 12.30 14.30
C GLU A 94 -8.33 10.81 13.99
N LEU A 95 -8.07 10.46 12.72
CA LEU A 95 -7.83 9.09 12.28
C LEU A 95 -6.33 8.80 12.05
N ARG A 96 -5.47 9.81 12.15
CA ARG A 96 -4.10 9.73 11.68
C ARG A 96 -3.20 8.93 12.62
N VAL A 97 -2.40 8.02 12.06
CA VAL A 97 -1.24 7.42 12.75
C VAL A 97 0.02 8.12 12.27
N VAL A 98 0.79 8.70 13.19
CA VAL A 98 2.04 9.40 12.89
C VAL A 98 3.23 8.56 13.34
N ALA A 99 4.23 8.41 12.47
CA ALA A 99 5.51 7.82 12.89
C ALA A 99 6.17 8.68 13.97
N SER A 100 6.87 8.04 14.91
CA SER A 100 7.63 8.75 15.92
C SER A 100 8.70 9.62 15.25
N ALA A 101 8.74 10.90 15.60
CA ALA A 101 9.67 11.83 14.97
C ALA A 101 11.08 11.66 15.53
N THR A 102 12.07 11.56 14.66
CA THR A 102 13.46 11.82 15.03
C THR A 102 13.74 13.32 14.88
N ASN A 103 14.38 13.92 15.89
CA ASN A 103 14.89 15.30 15.86
C ASN A 103 13.84 16.43 15.76
N GLY A 104 12.76 16.38 16.55
CA GLY A 104 11.85 17.53 16.76
C GLY A 104 11.01 17.96 15.54
N SER A 105 11.04 17.19 14.45
CA SER A 105 10.15 17.34 13.30
C SER A 105 8.75 16.77 13.61
N ARG A 106 7.72 17.16 12.86
CA ARG A 106 6.43 16.42 12.93
C ARG A 106 6.60 15.12 12.17
N GLY A 107 6.26 14.00 12.82
CA GLY A 107 6.20 12.69 12.19
C GLY A 107 5.28 12.69 10.97
N ALA A 108 5.68 11.99 9.91
CA ALA A 108 4.82 11.77 8.76
C ALA A 108 3.63 10.88 9.15
N SER A 109 2.48 11.12 8.53
CA SER A 109 1.37 10.17 8.58
C SER A 109 1.81 8.87 7.90
N VAL A 110 1.70 7.75 8.60
CA VAL A 110 2.10 6.43 8.07
C VAL A 110 0.91 5.50 7.87
N ALA A 111 -0.22 5.80 8.50
CA ALA A 111 -1.47 5.07 8.32
C ALA A 111 -2.68 5.94 8.70
N CYS A 112 -3.87 5.48 8.33
CA CYS A 112 -5.15 6.08 8.63
C CYS A 112 -6.09 5.05 9.25
N LYS A 113 -6.47 5.23 10.51
CA LYS A 113 -7.47 4.40 11.18
C LYS A 113 -8.82 4.50 10.50
N SER A 114 -9.60 3.43 10.54
CA SER A 114 -11.05 3.56 10.33
C SER A 114 -11.69 4.25 11.55
N ALA A 115 -12.95 4.65 11.42
CA ALA A 115 -13.67 5.22 12.56
C ALA A 115 -13.91 4.19 13.68
N CYS A 116 -14.10 2.92 13.35
CA CYS A 116 -14.21 1.86 14.36
C CYS A 116 -12.91 1.79 15.19
N GLU A 117 -11.77 1.71 14.52
CA GLU A 117 -10.45 1.64 15.18
C GLU A 117 -10.06 2.91 15.95
N ALA A 118 -10.59 4.07 15.55
CA ALA A 118 -10.32 5.33 16.22
C ALA A 118 -11.20 5.55 17.45
N PHE A 119 -12.47 5.13 17.41
CA PHE A 119 -13.48 5.54 18.39
C PHE A 119 -14.14 4.39 19.16
N GLY A 120 -14.14 3.17 18.62
CA GLY A 120 -14.79 2.00 19.23
C GLY A 120 -16.32 2.11 19.34
N ASP A 121 -16.93 3.12 18.71
CA ASP A 121 -18.38 3.33 18.77
C ASP A 121 -19.11 2.24 17.97
N PRO A 122 -20.13 1.57 18.55
CA PRO A 122 -20.93 0.57 17.85
C PRO A 122 -21.48 1.04 16.50
N MET A 123 -21.76 2.34 16.32
CA MET A 123 -22.23 2.88 15.04
C MET A 123 -21.18 2.83 13.93
N TYR A 124 -19.89 2.91 14.28
CA TYR A 124 -18.79 2.83 13.32
C TYR A 124 -18.30 1.39 13.14
N CYS A 125 -18.41 0.58 14.19
CA CYS A 125 -18.02 -0.83 14.18
C CYS A 125 -19.13 -1.77 13.69
N CYS A 126 -20.32 -1.23 13.38
CA CYS A 126 -21.50 -2.01 13.01
C CYS A 126 -21.77 -3.16 13.98
N SER A 127 -21.81 -2.84 15.27
CA SER A 127 -22.02 -3.82 16.34
C SER A 127 -23.21 -3.44 17.21
N GLN A 128 -23.64 -4.36 18.08
CA GLN A 128 -24.75 -4.15 19.00
C GLN A 128 -26.03 -3.68 18.26
N ALA A 129 -26.60 -2.53 18.61
CA ALA A 129 -27.79 -1.98 17.95
C ALA A 129 -27.58 -1.67 16.45
N TYR A 130 -26.33 -1.60 16.00
CA TYR A 130 -25.91 -1.34 14.63
C TYR A 130 -25.42 -2.62 13.92
N SER A 131 -25.82 -3.81 14.36
CA SER A 131 -25.32 -5.08 13.78
C SER A 131 -26.08 -5.55 12.53
N THR A 132 -26.76 -4.67 11.81
CA THR A 132 -27.41 -5.01 10.54
C THR A 132 -27.16 -3.91 9.49
N PRO A 133 -27.25 -4.24 8.19
CA PRO A 133 -27.13 -3.24 7.13
C PRO A 133 -28.16 -2.11 7.21
N ASP A 134 -29.34 -2.38 7.77
CA ASP A 134 -30.40 -1.38 7.94
C ASP A 134 -30.10 -0.40 9.07
N THR A 135 -29.41 -0.86 10.12
CA THR A 135 -29.10 -0.01 11.28
C THR A 135 -27.74 0.65 11.20
N CYS A 136 -26.72 0.02 10.60
CA CYS A 136 -25.39 0.63 10.42
C CYS A 136 -25.28 1.35 9.08
N GLN A 137 -25.41 2.68 9.14
CA GLN A 137 -25.34 3.53 7.96
C GLN A 137 -23.92 4.08 7.71
N PRO A 138 -23.56 4.41 6.47
CA PRO A 138 -22.27 5.04 6.17
C PRO A 138 -22.06 6.34 6.97
N SER A 139 -20.90 6.47 7.61
CA SER A 139 -20.51 7.68 8.33
C SER A 139 -19.75 8.66 7.45
N VAL A 140 -19.51 9.88 7.95
CA VAL A 140 -18.61 10.85 7.28
C VAL A 140 -17.19 10.29 7.08
N TYR A 141 -16.73 9.41 7.98
CA TYR A 141 -15.42 8.79 7.90
C TYR A 141 -15.38 7.65 6.87
N SER A 142 -16.38 6.77 6.85
CA SER A 142 -16.42 5.73 5.80
C SER A 142 -16.63 6.34 4.42
N GLN A 143 -17.41 7.41 4.31
CA GLN A 143 -17.55 8.16 3.07
C GLN A 143 -16.24 8.80 2.59
N PHE A 144 -15.34 9.23 3.48
CA PHE A 144 -13.99 9.68 3.10
C PHE A 144 -13.22 8.56 2.38
N PHE A 145 -13.16 7.37 2.97
CA PHE A 145 -12.52 6.21 2.35
C PHE A 145 -13.18 5.85 1.03
N LYS A 146 -14.52 5.83 1.00
CA LYS A 146 -15.28 5.46 -0.19
C LYS A 146 -15.09 6.42 -1.35
N HIS A 147 -15.04 7.73 -1.09
CA HIS A 147 -14.83 8.73 -2.12
C HIS A 147 -13.47 8.58 -2.79
N ALA A 148 -12.46 8.28 -1.98
CA ALA A 148 -11.09 8.13 -2.45
C ALA A 148 -10.87 6.77 -3.13
N CYS A 149 -11.51 5.71 -2.64
CA CYS A 149 -11.39 4.33 -3.10
C CYS A 149 -12.76 3.69 -3.32
N PRO A 150 -13.46 4.01 -4.44
CA PRO A 150 -14.85 3.59 -4.66
C PRO A 150 -15.06 2.09 -4.80
N ARG A 151 -13.99 1.35 -5.14
CA ARG A 151 -13.99 -0.10 -5.35
C ARG A 151 -13.38 -0.85 -4.17
N SER A 152 -13.37 -0.26 -2.99
CA SER A 152 -12.94 -0.92 -1.75
C SER A 152 -14.04 -0.82 -0.72
N TYR A 153 -14.09 -1.79 0.20
CA TYR A 153 -14.94 -1.68 1.38
C TYR A 153 -14.49 -0.50 2.22
N SER A 154 -15.44 0.35 2.59
CA SER A 154 -15.19 1.51 3.45
C SER A 154 -15.74 1.37 4.87
N TYR A 155 -16.65 0.43 5.08
CA TYR A 155 -17.23 0.00 6.36
C TYR A 155 -17.87 -1.38 6.20
N ALA A 156 -18.32 -2.00 7.29
CA ALA A 156 -18.67 -3.43 7.34
C ALA A 156 -19.80 -3.88 6.37
N TYR A 157 -20.73 -3.01 5.99
CA TYR A 157 -21.86 -3.37 5.10
C TYR A 157 -21.81 -2.69 3.72
N ASP A 158 -20.60 -2.37 3.24
CA ASP A 158 -20.37 -1.76 1.92
C ASP A 158 -20.38 -2.77 0.75
N ASP A 159 -21.25 -3.78 0.80
CA ASP A 159 -21.18 -4.93 -0.13
C ASP A 159 -21.44 -4.53 -1.59
N LYS A 160 -22.46 -3.68 -1.82
CA LYS A 160 -23.03 -3.39 -3.15
C LYS A 160 -22.02 -2.90 -4.18
N THR A 161 -20.89 -2.34 -3.76
CA THR A 161 -19.88 -1.75 -4.65
C THR A 161 -18.47 -2.24 -4.38
N SER A 162 -18.31 -3.21 -3.48
CA SER A 162 -17.00 -3.59 -2.94
C SER A 162 -16.74 -5.09 -2.95
N THR A 163 -17.77 -5.93 -3.07
CA THR A 163 -17.61 -7.37 -3.29
C THR A 163 -17.49 -7.68 -4.77
N PHE A 164 -16.45 -8.42 -5.14
CA PHE A 164 -16.23 -8.88 -6.51
C PHE A 164 -16.21 -10.40 -6.55
N THR A 165 -16.62 -10.97 -7.69
CA THR A 165 -16.71 -12.43 -7.84
C THR A 165 -16.05 -12.90 -9.12
N CYS A 166 -15.42 -14.06 -9.06
CA CYS A 166 -14.82 -14.72 -10.21
C CYS A 166 -14.75 -16.23 -9.95
N ALA A 167 -14.85 -17.07 -10.97
CA ALA A 167 -14.61 -18.50 -10.82
C ALA A 167 -13.31 -18.90 -11.53
N SER A 168 -12.60 -19.87 -10.95
CA SER A 168 -11.42 -20.49 -11.56
C SER A 168 -10.34 -19.47 -11.97
N ALA A 169 -10.08 -18.50 -11.10
CA ALA A 169 -9.12 -17.43 -11.35
C ALA A 169 -7.82 -17.60 -10.55
N ASP A 170 -6.73 -17.10 -11.13
CA ASP A 170 -5.54 -16.71 -10.38
C ASP A 170 -5.68 -15.24 -9.94
N TYR A 171 -5.04 -14.87 -8.82
CA TYR A 171 -5.11 -13.49 -8.31
C TYR A 171 -3.72 -12.86 -8.21
N ILE A 172 -3.60 -11.62 -8.71
CA ILE A 172 -2.43 -10.78 -8.53
C ILE A 172 -2.75 -9.69 -7.52
N ILE A 173 -1.96 -9.63 -6.45
CA ILE A 173 -2.06 -8.60 -5.43
C ILE A 173 -0.86 -7.67 -5.60
N ILE A 174 -1.14 -6.38 -5.80
CA ILE A 174 -0.14 -5.34 -6.06
C ILE A 174 -0.19 -4.35 -4.92
N PHE A 175 0.92 -4.22 -4.20
CA PHE A 175 1.12 -3.15 -3.23
C PHE A 175 1.71 -1.92 -3.93
N CYS A 176 1.27 -0.74 -3.53
CA CYS A 176 1.64 0.54 -4.13
C CYS A 176 1.52 0.55 -5.67
N PRO A 177 0.37 0.15 -6.24
CA PRO A 177 0.14 0.27 -7.68
C PRO A 177 0.36 1.73 -8.09
N SER A 178 1.11 1.94 -9.18
CA SER A 178 1.28 3.30 -9.72
C SER A 178 -0.10 3.91 -9.96
N PRO A 179 -0.35 5.18 -9.56
CA PRO A 179 -1.62 5.88 -9.78
C PRO A 179 -1.97 6.03 -11.28
N PHE A 180 -1.06 5.60 -12.16
CA PHE A 180 -1.24 5.46 -13.58
C PHE A 180 -0.62 4.14 -14.04
N THR A 181 -1.31 3.02 -13.88
CA THR A 181 -1.26 2.04 -14.96
C THR A 181 -1.89 2.72 -16.17
N SER A 182 -1.04 3.38 -16.97
CA SER A 182 -1.35 3.81 -18.34
C SER A 182 -2.25 2.75 -18.96
N GLN A 183 -3.35 3.17 -19.61
CA GLN A 183 -4.26 2.27 -20.32
C GLN A 183 -3.50 1.21 -21.14
N LYS A 184 -2.29 1.53 -21.61
CA LYS A 184 -1.34 0.60 -22.23
C LYS A 184 -0.93 -0.59 -21.35
N VAL A 185 -0.62 -0.45 -20.06
CA VAL A 185 -0.18 -1.59 -19.22
C VAL A 185 -1.32 -2.57 -18.94
N LEU A 186 -2.52 -2.06 -18.60
CA LEU A 186 -3.72 -2.91 -18.42
C LEU A 186 -4.18 -3.54 -19.74
N ALA A 187 -4.12 -2.80 -20.86
CA ALA A 187 -4.44 -3.31 -22.20
C ALA A 187 -3.39 -4.32 -22.72
N LEU A 188 -2.10 -4.09 -22.48
CA LEU A 188 -1.03 -5.03 -22.82
C LEU A 188 -1.09 -6.30 -21.96
N ARG A 189 -1.68 -6.21 -20.76
CA ARG A 189 -1.82 -7.33 -19.82
C ARG A 189 -3.08 -8.18 -20.03
N ARG A 190 -3.97 -7.83 -20.97
CA ARG A 190 -5.31 -8.44 -21.15
C ARG A 190 -6.08 -8.56 -19.82
N GLU A 191 -5.91 -7.60 -18.93
CA GLU A 191 -6.58 -7.59 -17.62
C GLU A 191 -7.94 -6.90 -17.77
N ALA A 192 -9.01 -7.64 -17.49
CA ALA A 192 -10.40 -7.19 -17.54
C ALA A 192 -10.72 -6.29 -16.33
N ALA A 193 -10.05 -5.14 -16.19
CA ALA A 193 -10.46 -4.14 -15.23
C ALA A 193 -11.42 -3.15 -15.89
N GLN A 194 -12.71 -3.19 -15.52
CA GLN A 194 -13.67 -2.17 -15.95
C GLN A 194 -13.31 -0.83 -15.28
N LEU A 195 -12.76 0.09 -16.07
CA LEU A 195 -12.38 1.44 -15.67
C LEU A 195 -13.61 2.35 -15.48
N PRO A 196 -13.54 3.38 -14.60
CA PRO A 196 -12.35 3.87 -13.91
C PRO A 196 -12.19 3.28 -12.49
N LEU A 197 -10.97 2.86 -12.15
CA LEU A 197 -10.60 2.37 -10.81
C LEU A 197 -10.49 3.50 -9.76
N VAL A 198 -10.45 4.75 -10.21
CA VAL A 198 -10.39 5.96 -9.36
C VAL A 198 -11.32 7.04 -9.91
N ASN A 199 -11.90 7.86 -9.04
CA ASN A 199 -12.69 9.00 -9.47
C ASN A 199 -11.77 10.05 -10.13
N LYS A 200 -12.02 10.39 -11.41
CA LYS A 200 -11.18 11.28 -12.23
C LYS A 200 -11.01 12.68 -11.63
N THR A 201 -11.94 13.12 -10.77
CA THR A 201 -11.92 14.45 -10.16
C THR A 201 -10.87 14.59 -9.05
N MET A 202 -10.28 13.49 -8.57
CA MET A 202 -9.32 13.45 -7.46
C MET A 202 -7.85 13.32 -7.89
N MET A 203 -7.51 13.64 -9.15
CA MET A 203 -6.12 13.92 -9.52
C MET A 203 -5.69 15.29 -8.97
N TYR A 204 -5.41 15.35 -7.67
CA TYR A 204 -4.59 16.43 -7.11
C TYR A 204 -3.35 15.82 -6.46
N ILE A 205 -2.37 15.50 -7.31
CA ILE A 205 -1.00 15.26 -6.87
C ILE A 205 -0.32 16.62 -6.70
N GLY A 206 -0.01 16.95 -5.45
CA GLY A 206 1.27 17.58 -5.07
C GLY A 206 1.61 18.95 -5.65
N ARG A 207 1.30 19.98 -4.87
CA ARG A 207 2.12 21.17 -4.58
C ARG A 207 3.39 21.33 -5.44
N LYS A 208 3.34 22.23 -6.42
CA LYS A 208 4.55 22.89 -6.94
C LYS A 208 5.24 23.60 -5.77
N TYR A 209 6.37 23.07 -5.29
CA TYR A 209 7.35 23.92 -4.62
C TYR A 209 8.29 24.48 -5.66
N ALA A 210 8.40 25.80 -5.62
CA ALA A 210 9.10 26.64 -6.56
C ALA A 210 10.61 26.36 -6.58
N SER A 211 11.17 26.36 -7.79
CA SER A 211 12.38 27.10 -8.17
C SER A 211 13.27 27.58 -7.01
N GLY A 212 14.32 26.81 -6.72
CA GLY A 212 15.50 27.24 -5.99
C GLY A 212 16.74 26.62 -6.65
N THR A 213 17.59 27.47 -7.20
CA THR A 213 18.78 27.17 -8.00
C THR A 213 19.86 26.36 -7.28
N SER A 214 20.36 25.28 -7.89
CA SER A 214 21.75 24.82 -7.76
C SER A 214 22.16 23.91 -8.94
N SER A 215 23.30 24.26 -9.57
CA SER A 215 24.03 23.72 -10.73
C SER A 215 23.93 22.22 -11.12
N PRO A 216 24.23 21.88 -12.39
CA PRO A 216 24.19 20.50 -12.88
C PRO A 216 25.42 19.71 -12.41
N GLY A 217 25.18 18.68 -11.61
CA GLY A 217 26.16 17.65 -11.26
C GLY A 217 26.40 16.71 -12.45
N ARG A 218 27.65 16.72 -12.92
CA ARG A 218 28.22 15.96 -14.03
C ARG A 218 28.13 14.45 -13.78
N VAL A 219 27.62 13.70 -14.75
CA VAL A 219 27.71 12.23 -14.81
C VAL A 219 29.17 11.86 -15.06
N GLN A 220 29.80 11.16 -14.11
CA GLN A 220 31.15 10.60 -14.27
C GLN A 220 31.01 9.13 -14.70
N GLU A 221 31.10 8.88 -16.01
CA GLU A 221 31.37 7.54 -16.52
C GLU A 221 32.84 7.18 -16.22
N GLN A 222 33.07 6.04 -15.58
CA GLN A 222 34.39 5.45 -15.42
C GLN A 222 34.81 4.78 -16.74
N ILE A 223 35.83 5.33 -17.40
CA ILE A 223 36.59 4.64 -18.45
C ILE A 223 37.95 4.26 -17.86
N ILE A 224 38.20 2.95 -17.78
CA ILE A 224 39.49 2.37 -17.39
C ILE A 224 40.45 2.54 -18.57
N ALA A 225 41.56 3.25 -18.37
CA ALA A 225 42.65 3.33 -19.32
C ALA A 225 43.94 2.77 -18.69
N HIS A 226 44.44 1.66 -19.23
CA HIS A 226 45.79 1.19 -19.02
C HIS A 226 46.76 2.05 -19.84
N GLY A 227 47.76 2.65 -19.20
CA GLY A 227 48.84 3.39 -19.85
C GLY A 227 50.14 3.24 -19.07
N ALA A 228 51.12 2.58 -19.69
CA ALA A 228 52.42 2.23 -19.14
C ALA A 228 53.25 3.47 -18.75
N SER A 229 53.91 3.41 -17.60
CA SER A 229 54.85 4.45 -17.14
C SER A 229 56.29 4.00 -17.43
N ILE A 230 56.95 4.70 -18.36
CA ILE A 230 58.39 4.62 -18.60
C ILE A 230 59.01 5.81 -17.86
N VAL A 231 59.76 5.55 -16.79
CA VAL A 231 60.75 6.51 -16.28
C VAL A 231 62.05 5.75 -16.01
N VAL A 232 63.02 6.04 -16.86
CA VAL A 232 64.43 5.67 -16.74
C VAL A 232 65.07 6.66 -15.78
N SER A 233 65.70 6.17 -14.70
CA SER A 233 66.75 6.90 -14.00
C SER A 233 67.84 5.94 -13.53
N LEU A 234 69.05 6.33 -13.92
CA LEU A 234 70.36 5.67 -13.83
C LEU A 234 70.81 5.24 -12.42
N LEU A 235 71.50 4.09 -12.42
CA LEU A 235 72.76 3.76 -11.70
C LEU A 235 73.09 4.53 -10.41
N LEU A 236 73.21 3.79 -9.30
CA LEU A 236 74.51 3.48 -8.68
C LEU A 236 74.32 2.48 -7.53
N LEU A 237 74.81 1.27 -7.75
CA LEU A 237 74.97 0.21 -6.76
C LEU A 237 76.42 0.28 -6.27
N LEU A 238 76.65 0.49 -4.98
CA LEU A 238 77.85 0.11 -4.22
C LEU A 238 77.40 0.06 -2.75
N LEU A 239 77.17 -1.14 -2.19
CA LEU A 239 78.17 -1.96 -1.51
C LEU A 239 78.56 -1.38 -0.13
N PHE A 240 78.37 -2.24 0.87
CA PHE A 240 78.92 -2.25 2.24
C PHE A 240 78.03 -1.73 3.39
N LEU A 241 77.66 -2.74 4.21
CA LEU A 241 77.26 -2.75 5.63
C LEU A 241 75.80 -2.41 5.97
#